data_AF-A0A7G2MFZ0-F1
#
_entry.id   AF-A0A7G2MFZ0-F1
#
_cell.length_a   1.000
_cell.length_b   1.000
_cell.length_c   1.000
_cell.angle_alpha   90.00
_cell.angle_beta   90.00
_cell.angle_gamma   90.00
#
_symmetry.space_group_name_H-M   'P 1'
#
loop_
_entity.id
_entity.type
_entity.pdbx_description
1 polymer ?
#
loop_
_entity_poly.entity_id
_entity_poly.type
_entity_poly.pdbx_seq_one_letter_code
_entity_poly.pdbx_strand_id
1 'polypeptide(L)'
;MFIRKSEKKGIITLGILTMALFVLPQTIHKSECPIFLIPYSRLSDTTQPVTLKHLVIELNSADSTTLIGVRGIGPYYAKKILRYREQLGGFHSTRQLGEIKFQYLNIDSLLPCFSVNPALIRKKELDTMSFKSVLHHPYLEYEDVQLIFNAKRKFGKINYSILESQKVLPPFKLKKIKPYFK
;
A
#
# COMPACT_ATOMS: atom_id res chain seq x y z
N MET A 1 38.32 67.37 -9.94
CA MET A 1 38.48 66.37 -11.02
C MET A 1 37.27 66.47 -11.94
N PHE A 2 37.41 67.12 -13.11
CA PHE A 2 36.29 67.40 -14.03
C PHE A 2 35.96 66.16 -14.88
N ILE A 3 34.78 65.58 -14.67
CA ILE A 3 34.29 64.39 -15.40
C ILE A 3 33.99 64.75 -16.87
N ARG A 4 34.52 63.99 -17.83
CA ARG A 4 34.33 64.23 -19.28
C ARG A 4 32.88 63.99 -19.70
N LYS A 5 32.43 64.67 -20.76
CA LYS A 5 31.03 64.61 -21.25
C LYS A 5 30.57 63.18 -21.62
N SER A 6 31.48 62.31 -22.06
CA SER A 6 31.22 60.89 -22.33
C SER A 6 31.10 60.04 -21.06
N GLU A 7 31.90 60.32 -20.04
CA GLU A 7 31.85 59.65 -18.73
C GLU A 7 30.55 59.97 -17.98
N LYS A 8 30.05 61.21 -18.10
CA LYS A 8 28.75 61.60 -17.53
C LYS A 8 27.61 60.78 -18.11
N LYS A 9 27.61 60.52 -19.42
CA LYS A 9 26.58 59.68 -20.07
C LYS A 9 26.66 58.24 -19.58
N GLY A 10 27.88 57.69 -19.46
CA GLY A 10 28.12 56.35 -18.94
C GLY A 10 27.64 56.16 -17.49
N ILE A 11 27.91 57.13 -16.62
CA ILE A 11 27.48 57.12 -15.22
C ILE A 11 25.95 57.18 -15.12
N ILE A 12 25.30 58.02 -15.94
CA ILE A 12 23.83 58.10 -15.98
C ILE A 12 23.22 56.79 -16.47
N THR A 13 23.76 56.19 -17.54
CA THR A 13 23.27 54.89 -18.04
C THR A 13 23.49 53.76 -17.04
N LEU A 14 24.63 53.76 -16.33
CA LEU A 14 24.91 52.76 -15.30
C LEU A 14 23.99 52.94 -14.10
N GLY A 15 23.68 54.18 -13.69
CA GLY A 15 22.72 54.48 -12.64
C GLY A 15 21.28 54.06 -12.98
N ILE A 16 20.86 54.25 -14.23
CA ILE A 16 19.55 53.77 -14.71
C ILE A 16 19.52 52.23 -14.71
N LEU A 17 20.59 51.58 -15.16
CA LEU A 17 20.68 50.11 -15.20
C LEU A 17 20.68 49.51 -13.78
N THR A 18 21.40 50.10 -12.83
CA THR A 18 21.45 49.62 -11.44
C THR A 18 20.14 49.89 -10.70
N MET A 19 19.49 51.03 -10.94
CA MET A 19 18.13 51.28 -10.42
C MET A 19 17.12 50.30 -11.00
N ALA A 20 17.14 50.00 -12.31
CA ALA A 20 16.27 49.01 -12.91
C ALA A 20 16.48 47.62 -12.29
N LEU A 21 17.74 47.20 -12.07
CA LEU A 21 18.08 45.91 -11.47
C LEU A 21 17.62 45.78 -10.01
N PHE A 22 17.48 46.89 -9.27
CA PHE A 22 17.05 46.89 -7.87
C PHE A 22 15.54 47.15 -7.68
N VAL A 23 14.91 47.87 -8.61
CA VAL A 23 13.47 48.21 -8.57
C VAL A 23 12.61 47.11 -9.22
N LEU A 24 13.10 46.42 -10.26
CA LEU A 24 12.37 45.31 -10.90
C LEU A 24 12.13 44.09 -9.97
N PRO A 25 13.06 43.65 -9.11
CA PRO A 25 12.82 42.50 -8.23
C PRO A 25 11.84 42.80 -7.08
N GLN A 26 11.65 44.08 -6.72
CA GLN A 26 10.78 44.47 -5.58
C GLN A 26 9.32 44.68 -5.98
N THR A 27 8.99 44.69 -7.28
CA THR A 27 7.62 44.91 -7.77
C THR A 27 6.90 43.62 -8.20
N ILE A 28 7.57 42.46 -8.13
CA ILE A 28 6.97 41.14 -8.47
C ILE A 28 6.74 40.26 -7.21
N HIS A 29 7.18 40.68 -6.02
CA HIS A 29 6.85 39.97 -4.77
C HIS A 29 5.73 40.66 -3.97
N LYS A 30 4.61 40.98 -4.64
CA LYS A 30 3.33 41.13 -3.95
C LYS A 30 2.19 40.62 -4.82
N SER A 31 2.34 39.39 -5.29
CA SER A 31 1.17 38.53 -5.41
C SER A 31 0.75 38.23 -3.97
N GLU A 32 -0.15 39.04 -3.44
CA GLU A 32 -1.11 38.52 -2.48
C GLU A 32 -1.66 37.27 -3.16
N CYS A 33 -1.17 36.09 -2.78
CA CYS A 33 -2.00 34.92 -2.86
C CYS A 33 -3.24 35.38 -2.10
N PRO A 34 -4.42 35.53 -2.73
CA PRO A 34 -5.59 35.31 -1.94
C PRO A 34 -5.35 33.89 -1.46
N ILE A 35 -4.99 33.74 -0.19
CA ILE A 35 -5.38 32.57 0.56
C ILE A 35 -6.85 32.46 0.16
N PHE A 36 -7.12 31.53 -0.75
CA PHE A 36 -8.47 31.13 -1.04
C PHE A 36 -8.82 30.44 0.28
N LEU A 37 -9.23 31.27 1.26
CA LEU A 37 -10.21 30.89 2.24
C LEU A 37 -11.34 30.40 1.35
N ILE A 38 -11.29 29.12 0.99
CA ILE A 38 -12.50 28.33 0.85
C ILE A 38 -13.29 28.83 2.05
N PRO A 39 -14.43 29.52 1.88
CA PRO A 39 -15.26 29.81 3.02
C PRO A 39 -15.36 28.46 3.69
N TYR A 40 -14.84 28.35 4.92
CA TYR A 40 -14.99 27.14 5.69
C TYR A 40 -16.48 26.99 5.70
N SER A 41 -16.99 26.17 4.77
CA SER A 41 -18.37 25.76 4.74
C SER A 41 -18.52 25.33 6.16
N ARG A 42 -19.46 25.97 6.87
CA ARG A 42 -19.89 25.48 8.17
C ARG A 42 -20.34 24.04 7.88
N LEU A 43 -19.40 23.11 7.87
CA LEU A 43 -19.53 21.84 8.52
C LEU A 43 -19.94 22.32 9.89
N SER A 44 -21.26 22.32 10.07
CA SER A 44 -21.85 22.22 11.37
C SER A 44 -20.94 21.24 12.11
N ASP A 45 -20.14 21.78 13.03
CA ASP A 45 -19.60 21.06 14.17
C ASP A 45 -20.82 20.56 14.92
N THR A 46 -21.47 19.57 14.32
CA THR A 46 -22.16 18.56 15.07
C THR A 46 -21.00 17.71 15.55
N THR A 47 -20.32 18.24 16.58
CA THR A 47 -19.60 17.47 17.58
C THR A 47 -20.66 16.67 18.34
N GLN A 48 -21.45 15.87 17.62
CA GLN A 48 -21.70 14.56 18.14
C GLN A 48 -20.33 13.92 18.10
N PRO A 49 -19.77 13.45 19.23
CA PRO A 49 -18.80 12.39 19.13
C PRO A 49 -19.55 11.29 18.38
N VAL A 50 -19.35 11.20 17.06
CA VAL A 50 -19.60 9.96 16.36
C VAL A 50 -18.65 9.03 17.06
N THR A 51 -19.18 8.35 18.07
CA THR A 51 -18.59 7.15 18.61
C THR A 51 -18.56 6.30 17.36
N LEU A 52 -17.44 6.35 16.63
CA LEU A 52 -17.13 5.38 15.60
C LEU A 52 -17.20 4.10 16.39
N LYS A 53 -18.37 3.46 16.37
CA LYS A 53 -18.48 2.03 16.61
C LYS A 53 -17.32 1.49 15.82
N HIS A 54 -16.33 0.97 16.54
CA HIS A 54 -15.09 0.46 16.00
C HIS A 54 -15.53 -0.67 15.07
N LEU A 55 -15.88 -0.34 13.84
CA LEU A 55 -16.49 -1.28 12.92
C LEU A 55 -15.32 -2.15 12.50
N VAL A 56 -15.25 -3.32 13.11
CA VAL A 56 -14.20 -4.28 12.84
C VAL A 56 -14.37 -4.72 11.39
N ILE A 57 -13.41 -4.37 10.54
CA ILE A 57 -13.46 -4.62 9.10
C ILE A 57 -13.08 -6.07 8.82
N GLU A 58 -13.95 -6.80 8.14
CA GLU A 58 -13.66 -8.19 7.74
C GLU A 58 -12.79 -8.21 6.48
N LEU A 59 -11.56 -8.71 6.59
CA LEU A 59 -10.53 -8.60 5.53
C LEU A 59 -10.86 -9.38 4.25
N ASN A 60 -11.59 -10.50 4.35
CA ASN A 60 -11.86 -11.36 3.21
C ASN A 60 -12.96 -10.83 2.29
N SER A 61 -13.85 -9.98 2.81
CA SER A 61 -14.97 -9.36 2.10
C SER A 61 -14.77 -7.86 1.87
N ALA A 62 -13.86 -7.20 2.59
CA ALA A 62 -13.56 -5.79 2.42
C ALA A 62 -13.17 -5.44 0.97
N ASP A 63 -13.69 -4.30 0.52
CA ASP A 63 -13.30 -3.65 -0.73
C ASP A 63 -12.23 -2.58 -0.47
N SER A 64 -11.75 -1.93 -1.54
CA SER A 64 -10.74 -0.89 -1.42
C SER A 64 -11.24 0.32 -0.63
N THR A 65 -12.51 0.70 -0.77
CA THR A 65 -13.08 1.88 -0.11
C THR A 65 -13.16 1.69 1.41
N THR A 66 -13.59 0.52 1.86
CA THR A 66 -13.63 0.14 3.28
C THR A 66 -12.23 0.15 3.89
N LEU A 67 -11.23 -0.40 3.19
CA LEU A 67 -9.84 -0.38 3.66
C LEU A 67 -9.27 1.04 3.76
N ILE A 68 -9.59 1.91 2.80
CA ILE A 68 -9.13 3.31 2.80
C ILE A 68 -9.75 4.11 3.97
N GLY A 69 -10.92 3.69 4.47
CA GLY A 69 -11.54 4.29 5.66
C GLY A 69 -10.71 4.12 6.94
N VAL A 70 -9.75 3.19 6.98
CA VAL A 70 -8.85 3.01 8.12
C VAL A 70 -7.75 4.05 8.08
N ARG A 71 -7.63 4.84 9.15
CA ARG A 71 -6.59 5.86 9.30
C ARG A 71 -5.20 5.25 9.05
N GLY A 72 -4.48 5.79 8.07
CA GLY A 72 -3.13 5.35 7.67
C GLY A 72 -3.10 4.36 6.50
N ILE A 73 -4.23 3.77 6.10
CA ILE A 73 -4.34 2.95 4.90
C ILE A 73 -4.82 3.84 3.74
N GLY A 74 -3.87 4.26 2.90
CA GLY A 74 -4.20 4.92 1.63
C GLY A 74 -4.46 3.92 0.48
N PRO A 75 -4.83 4.41 -0.72
CA PRO A 75 -5.08 3.58 -1.89
C PRO A 75 -3.96 2.59 -2.23
N TYR A 76 -2.70 3.00 -2.03
CA TYR A 76 -1.52 2.15 -2.21
C TYR A 76 -1.51 0.93 -1.29
N TYR A 77 -1.75 1.12 0.01
CA TYR A 77 -1.78 0.04 0.98
C TYR A 77 -3.01 -0.83 0.82
N ALA A 78 -4.18 -0.25 0.55
CA ALA A 78 -5.39 -1.00 0.22
C ALA A 78 -5.14 -1.95 -0.96
N LYS A 79 -4.52 -1.46 -2.05
CA LYS A 79 -4.15 -2.30 -3.20
C LYS A 79 -3.18 -3.42 -2.82
N LYS A 80 -2.19 -3.17 -1.95
CA LYS A 80 -1.27 -4.21 -1.46
C LYS A 80 -2.00 -5.28 -0.66
N ILE A 81 -2.88 -4.90 0.26
CA ILE A 81 -3.67 -5.82 1.08
C ILE A 81 -4.54 -6.70 0.18
N LEU A 82 -5.27 -6.10 -0.76
CA LEU A 82 -6.12 -6.85 -1.70
C LEU A 82 -5.30 -7.80 -2.57
N ARG A 83 -4.16 -7.36 -3.12
CA ARG A 83 -3.28 -8.22 -3.91
C ARG A 83 -2.80 -9.42 -3.09
N TYR A 84 -2.38 -9.20 -1.85
CA TYR A 84 -1.91 -10.27 -0.97
C TYR A 84 -3.04 -11.25 -0.62
N ARG A 85 -4.25 -10.75 -0.37
CA ARG A 85 -5.47 -11.55 -0.17
C ARG A 85 -5.71 -12.50 -1.36
N GLU A 86 -5.65 -12.00 -2.58
CA GLU A 86 -5.87 -12.82 -3.79
C GLU A 86 -4.77 -13.89 -3.97
N GLN A 87 -3.52 -13.56 -3.64
CA GLN A 87 -2.41 -14.52 -3.70
C GLN A 87 -2.60 -15.68 -2.72
N LEU A 88 -2.96 -15.38 -1.47
CA LEU A 88 -3.32 -16.40 -0.46
C LEU A 88 -4.58 -17.19 -0.85
N GLY A 89 -5.59 -16.51 -1.40
CA GLY A 89 -6.95 -17.03 -1.53
C GLY A 89 -7.87 -16.61 -0.36
N GLY A 90 -7.45 -15.62 0.43
CA GLY A 90 -8.10 -15.17 1.65
C GLY A 90 -7.13 -15.14 2.83
N PHE A 91 -7.34 -14.26 3.78
CA PHE A 91 -6.67 -14.29 5.08
C PHE A 91 -7.28 -15.37 5.96
N HIS A 92 -6.44 -16.11 6.67
CA HIS A 92 -6.79 -17.03 7.75
C HIS A 92 -6.65 -16.38 9.14
N SER A 93 -5.79 -15.37 9.26
CA SER A 93 -5.59 -14.61 10.49
C SER A 93 -5.23 -13.15 10.17
N THR A 94 -5.69 -12.23 11.01
CA THR A 94 -5.34 -10.80 10.91
C THR A 94 -3.82 -10.58 10.98
N ARG A 95 -3.09 -11.43 11.71
CA ARG A 95 -1.62 -11.36 11.85
C ARG A 95 -0.88 -11.46 10.51
N GLN A 96 -1.48 -12.06 9.49
CA GLN A 96 -0.88 -12.15 8.16
C GLN A 96 -0.78 -10.79 7.46
N LEU A 97 -1.48 -9.76 7.93
CA LEU A 97 -1.21 -8.40 7.51
C LEU A 97 0.24 -8.00 7.80
N GLY A 98 0.82 -8.45 8.92
CA GLY A 98 2.23 -8.21 9.27
C GLY A 98 3.24 -8.84 8.30
N GLU A 99 2.81 -9.77 7.44
CA GLU A 99 3.67 -10.36 6.40
C GLU A 99 3.78 -9.45 5.16
N ILE A 100 2.96 -8.39 5.08
CA ILE A 100 3.00 -7.40 4.00
C ILE A 100 3.99 -6.28 4.38
N LYS A 101 4.86 -5.90 3.44
CA LYS A 101 5.80 -4.78 3.65
C LYS A 101 5.09 -3.42 3.58
N PHE A 102 4.88 -2.83 4.76
CA PHE A 102 4.48 -1.44 4.95
C PHE A 102 5.72 -0.56 5.20
N GLN A 103 5.79 0.62 4.57
CA GLN A 103 6.96 1.51 4.69
C GLN A 103 6.83 2.49 5.86
N TYR A 104 5.62 3.04 6.04
CA TYR A 104 5.34 4.14 6.97
C TYR A 104 4.14 3.84 7.89
N LEU A 105 3.62 2.62 7.84
CA LEU A 105 2.43 2.21 8.57
C LEU A 105 2.80 1.11 9.54
N ASN A 106 2.58 1.34 10.83
CA ASN A 106 2.60 0.28 11.83
C ASN A 106 1.28 -0.50 11.71
N ILE A 107 1.32 -1.67 11.09
CA ILE A 107 0.13 -2.49 10.89
C ILE A 107 -0.31 -3.20 12.17
N ASP A 108 0.61 -3.47 13.09
CA ASP A 108 0.32 -4.19 14.33
C ASP A 108 -0.63 -3.40 15.24
N SER A 109 -0.50 -2.07 15.26
CA SER A 109 -1.42 -1.20 16.00
C SER A 109 -2.82 -1.13 15.39
N LEU A 110 -2.97 -1.53 14.13
CA LEU A 110 -4.26 -1.55 13.43
C LEU A 110 -4.94 -2.93 13.43
N LEU A 111 -4.29 -3.98 13.93
CA LEU A 111 -4.90 -5.31 14.00
C LEU A 111 -6.26 -5.35 14.71
N PRO A 112 -6.54 -4.57 15.79
CA PRO A 112 -7.86 -4.53 16.41
C PRO A 112 -8.98 -4.01 15.50
N CYS A 113 -8.64 -3.24 14.46
CA CYS A 113 -9.59 -2.72 13.48
C CYS A 113 -10.08 -3.79 12.51
N PHE A 114 -9.49 -4.99 12.52
CA PHE A 114 -9.75 -6.04 11.53
C PHE A 114 -10.27 -7.33 12.16
N SER A 115 -11.11 -8.01 11.41
CA SER A 115 -11.52 -9.39 11.65
C SER A 115 -11.25 -10.23 10.41
N VAL A 116 -11.24 -11.54 10.61
CA VAL A 116 -11.11 -12.52 9.53
C VAL A 116 -12.15 -13.60 9.74
N ASN A 117 -12.90 -13.90 8.69
CA ASN A 117 -13.74 -15.08 8.62
C ASN A 117 -13.06 -16.15 7.75
N PRO A 118 -12.52 -17.24 8.33
CA PRO A 118 -11.87 -18.31 7.59
C PRO A 118 -12.80 -19.07 6.63
N ALA A 119 -14.13 -19.00 6.81
CA ALA A 119 -15.09 -19.62 5.91
C ALA A 119 -15.09 -18.97 4.51
N LEU A 120 -14.57 -17.74 4.39
CA LEU A 120 -14.46 -17.01 3.12
C LEU A 120 -13.18 -17.34 2.34
N ILE A 121 -12.30 -18.20 2.87
CA ILE A 121 -11.08 -18.63 2.19
C ILE A 121 -11.43 -19.55 1.02
N ARG A 122 -10.93 -19.19 -0.17
CA ARG A 122 -11.09 -19.95 -1.41
C ARG A 122 -10.00 -21.01 -1.51
N LYS A 123 -10.31 -22.22 -1.04
CA LYS A 123 -9.41 -23.37 -1.19
C LYS A 123 -9.23 -23.76 -2.65
N LYS A 124 -7.97 -23.89 -3.08
CA LYS A 124 -7.59 -24.24 -4.44
C LYS A 124 -7.26 -25.73 -4.53
N GLU A 125 -7.63 -26.36 -5.64
CA GLU A 125 -7.34 -27.77 -5.91
C GLU A 125 -5.91 -27.93 -6.41
N LEU A 126 -5.04 -28.51 -5.58
CA LEU A 126 -3.62 -28.57 -5.93
C LEU A 126 -3.35 -29.41 -7.18
N ASP A 127 -4.13 -30.47 -7.38
CA ASP A 127 -3.95 -31.39 -8.50
C ASP A 127 -4.19 -30.73 -9.87
N THR A 128 -5.15 -29.81 -9.98
CA THR A 128 -5.52 -29.19 -11.26
C THR A 128 -4.76 -27.90 -11.56
N MET A 129 -4.04 -27.34 -10.59
CA MET A 129 -3.30 -26.10 -10.76
C MET A 129 -2.05 -26.25 -11.61
N SER A 130 -1.73 -25.20 -12.36
CA SER A 130 -0.44 -25.10 -13.06
C SER A 130 0.70 -24.77 -12.10
N PHE A 131 1.94 -25.12 -12.48
CA PHE A 131 3.14 -24.80 -11.70
C PHE A 131 3.20 -23.30 -11.35
N LYS A 132 3.00 -22.45 -12.36
CA LYS A 132 2.99 -20.99 -12.20
C LYS A 132 1.92 -20.54 -11.21
N SER A 133 0.72 -21.12 -11.26
CA SER A 133 -0.39 -20.78 -10.35
C SER A 133 -0.05 -21.14 -8.90
N VAL A 134 0.59 -22.28 -8.65
CA VAL A 134 1.02 -22.69 -7.31
C VAL A 134 2.13 -21.75 -6.79
N LEU A 135 3.07 -21.36 -7.65
CA LEU A 135 4.16 -20.44 -7.33
C LEU A 135 3.70 -19.01 -6.97
N HIS A 136 2.49 -18.61 -7.36
CA HIS A 136 1.96 -17.30 -6.95
C HIS A 136 1.58 -17.24 -5.45
N HIS A 137 1.53 -18.39 -4.78
CA HIS A 137 1.14 -18.47 -3.37
C HIS A 137 2.28 -17.95 -2.46
N PRO A 138 2.03 -17.02 -1.52
CA PRO A 138 3.09 -16.33 -0.75
C PRO A 138 3.96 -17.21 0.17
N TYR A 139 3.58 -18.47 0.37
CA TYR A 139 4.30 -19.42 1.24
C TYR A 139 5.05 -20.50 0.48
N LEU A 140 5.02 -20.45 -0.86
CA LEU A 140 5.65 -21.44 -1.72
C LEU A 140 6.71 -20.76 -2.59
N GLU A 141 7.95 -21.17 -2.39
CA GLU A 141 9.07 -20.81 -3.24
C GLU A 141 9.18 -21.80 -4.41
N TYR A 142 10.01 -21.46 -5.39
CA TYR A 142 10.20 -22.28 -6.59
C TYR A 142 10.53 -23.74 -6.26
N GLU A 143 11.42 -23.97 -5.31
CA GLU A 143 11.86 -25.30 -4.88
C GLU A 143 10.71 -26.10 -4.25
N ASP A 144 9.83 -25.45 -3.48
CA ASP A 144 8.67 -26.12 -2.89
C ASP A 144 7.70 -26.59 -3.98
N VAL A 145 7.44 -25.73 -4.97
CA VAL A 145 6.57 -26.06 -6.09
C VAL A 145 7.18 -27.19 -6.91
N GLN A 146 8.50 -27.20 -7.11
CA GLN A 146 9.20 -28.29 -7.75
C GLN A 146 9.02 -29.61 -6.98
N LEU A 147 9.15 -29.60 -5.65
CA LEU A 147 8.90 -30.78 -4.81
C LEU A 147 7.46 -31.28 -4.93
N ILE A 148 6.47 -30.37 -4.92
CA ILE A 148 5.05 -30.71 -5.11
C ILE A 148 4.83 -31.39 -6.47
N PHE A 149 5.37 -30.84 -7.55
CA PHE A 149 5.19 -31.39 -8.90
C PHE A 149 5.97 -32.71 -9.10
N ASN A 150 7.12 -32.88 -8.45
CA ASN A 150 7.83 -34.15 -8.40
C ASN A 150 6.99 -35.22 -7.68
N ALA A 151 6.37 -34.87 -6.55
CA ALA A 151 5.45 -35.74 -5.84
C ALA A 151 4.23 -36.09 -6.69
N LYS A 152 3.64 -35.13 -7.42
CA LYS A 152 2.55 -35.39 -8.36
C LYS A 152 2.94 -36.41 -9.43
N ARG A 153 4.14 -36.28 -10.02
CA ARG A 153 4.66 -37.25 -11.00
C ARG A 153 4.88 -38.64 -10.39
N LYS A 154 5.33 -38.70 -9.13
CA LYS A 154 5.59 -39.95 -8.42
C LYS A 154 4.32 -40.70 -8.01
N PHE A 155 3.29 -39.99 -7.55
CA PHE A 155 2.07 -40.56 -6.99
C PHE A 155 0.87 -40.52 -7.94
N GLY A 156 1.00 -39.89 -9.11
CA GLY A 156 -0.04 -39.72 -10.13
C GLY A 156 -1.07 -38.63 -9.80
N LYS A 157 -1.38 -38.42 -8.52
CA LYS A 157 -2.27 -37.39 -8.00
C LYS A 157 -1.62 -36.66 -6.83
N ILE A 158 -2.00 -35.40 -6.60
CA ILE A 158 -1.54 -34.65 -5.43
C ILE A 158 -2.69 -33.89 -4.74
N ASN A 159 -2.73 -34.01 -3.42
CA ASN A 159 -3.64 -33.24 -2.55
C ASN A 159 -2.89 -32.91 -1.24
N TYR A 160 -3.50 -32.09 -0.37
CA TYR A 160 -2.84 -31.70 0.87
C TYR A 160 -2.50 -32.92 1.77
N SER A 161 -3.38 -33.92 1.84
CA SER A 161 -3.17 -35.13 2.65
C SER A 161 -1.95 -35.95 2.20
N ILE A 162 -1.66 -35.99 0.90
CA ILE A 162 -0.46 -36.65 0.36
C ILE A 162 0.79 -35.84 0.72
N LEU A 163 0.74 -34.51 0.60
CA LEU A 163 1.87 -33.66 1.00
C LEU A 163 2.24 -33.86 2.48
N GLU A 164 1.24 -33.96 3.35
CA GLU A 164 1.41 -34.14 4.80
C GLU A 164 1.92 -35.54 5.14
N SER A 165 1.29 -36.60 4.60
CA SER A 165 1.69 -38.00 4.88
C SER A 165 3.08 -38.35 4.35
N GLN A 166 3.43 -37.86 3.16
CA GLN A 166 4.72 -38.12 2.52
C GLN A 166 5.80 -37.10 2.90
N LYS A 167 5.47 -36.12 3.76
CA LYS A 167 6.37 -35.05 4.22
C LYS A 167 7.10 -34.37 3.05
N VAL A 168 6.36 -34.05 2.00
CA VAL A 168 6.92 -33.46 0.76
C VAL A 168 7.56 -32.11 1.01
N LEU A 169 7.02 -31.36 1.97
CA LEU A 169 7.53 -30.06 2.41
C LEU A 169 7.82 -30.07 3.92
N PRO A 170 8.65 -29.13 4.40
CA PRO A 170 8.86 -28.95 5.83
C PRO A 170 7.54 -28.74 6.60
N PRO A 171 7.42 -29.23 7.85
CA PRO A 171 6.16 -29.20 8.60
C PRO A 171 5.62 -27.78 8.83
N PHE A 172 6.49 -26.78 8.98
CA PHE A 172 6.07 -25.39 9.14
C PHE A 172 5.40 -24.84 7.86
N LYS A 173 5.86 -25.22 6.67
CA LYS A 173 5.23 -24.84 5.40
C LYS A 173 3.90 -25.54 5.22
N LEU A 174 3.84 -26.84 5.49
CA LEU A 174 2.59 -27.61 5.47
C LEU A 174 1.52 -26.96 6.35
N LYS A 175 1.86 -26.62 7.59
CA LYS A 175 0.95 -25.91 8.50
C LYS A 175 0.45 -24.58 7.93
N LYS A 176 1.34 -23.79 7.30
CA LYS A 176 1.00 -22.50 6.71
C LYS A 176 0.08 -22.62 5.48
N ILE A 177 0.27 -23.64 4.64
CA ILE A 177 -0.49 -23.80 3.39
C ILE A 177 -1.81 -24.56 3.56
N LYS A 178 -1.97 -25.31 4.66
CA LYS A 178 -3.18 -26.10 4.99
C LYS A 178 -4.51 -25.37 4.78
N PRO A 179 -4.67 -24.08 5.12
CA PRO A 179 -5.94 -23.39 4.94
C PRO A 179 -6.33 -23.19 3.46
N TYR A 180 -5.37 -23.26 2.53
CA TYR A 180 -5.52 -22.75 1.16
C TYR A 180 -5.59 -23.83 0.09
N PHE A 181 -5.14 -25.06 0.39
CA PHE A 181 -5.14 -26.16 -0.58
C PHE A 181 -6.01 -27.32 -0.06
N LYS A 182 -6.78 -27.91 -0.98
CA LYS A 182 -7.44 -29.21 -0.78
C LYS A 182 -6.62 -30.33 -1.42
#